data_AF-A0A2I0XA10-F1
#
_entry.id   AF-A0A2I0XA10-F1
#
_cell.length_a   1.000
_cell.length_b   1.000
_cell.length_c   1.000
_cell.angle_alpha   90.00
_cell.angle_beta   90.00
_cell.angle_gamma   90.00
#
_symmetry.space_group_name_H-M   'P 1'
#
loop_
_entity.id
_entity.type
_entity.pdbx_description
1 polymer ?
#
loop_
_entity_poly.entity_id
_entity_poly.type
_entity_poly.pdbx_seq_one_letter_code
_entity_poly.pdbx_strand_id
1 'polypeptide(L)'
;MYCAIPTLFLYRAYGSISLFWNVAFMIIAGLFVNGPYALITTAVSADLGTHASLKGNSRALATVTAIIDGTGSAGAAIGPLLTGYLSTQSWSTVFAMLTAAALMAGLLLTKLVATEVKLKLRARRSSRSEESLI
;
A
#
# COMPACT_ATOMS: atom_id res chain seq x y z
N MET A 1 -2.78 1.88 4.45
CA MET A 1 -4.06 1.47 3.83
C MET A 1 -5.26 1.68 4.75
N TYR A 2 -5.24 1.28 6.03
CA TYR A 2 -6.41 1.50 6.91
C TYR A 2 -6.88 2.96 7.03
N CYS A 3 -5.98 3.95 6.97
CA CYS A 3 -6.34 5.37 6.98
C CYS A 3 -7.16 5.82 5.75
N ALA A 4 -7.14 5.06 4.66
CA ALA A 4 -7.96 5.34 3.48
C ALA A 4 -9.46 5.09 3.76
N ILE A 5 -9.80 4.17 4.68
CA ILE A 5 -11.19 3.80 5.01
C ILE A 5 -11.98 4.98 5.62
N PRO A 6 -11.53 5.62 6.73
CA PRO A 6 -12.23 6.78 7.28
C PRO A 6 -12.20 7.96 6.29
N THR A 7 -11.15 8.09 5.49
CA THR A 7 -11.05 9.14 4.48
C THR A 7 -12.09 8.97 3.38
N LEU A 8 -12.30 7.75 2.87
CA LEU A 8 -13.33 7.44 1.88
C LEU A 8 -14.73 7.64 2.45
N PHE A 9 -14.95 7.30 3.72
CA PHE A 9 -16.22 7.56 4.40
C PHE A 9 -16.51 9.05 4.54
N LEU A 10 -15.53 9.84 5.01
CA LEU A 10 -15.64 11.30 5.11
C LEU A 10 -15.84 11.94 3.73
N TYR A 11 -15.15 11.44 2.71
CA TYR A 11 -15.32 11.92 1.35
C TYR A 11 -16.74 11.66 0.84
N ARG A 12 -17.32 10.49 1.14
CA ARG A 12 -18.71 10.18 0.79
C ARG A 12 -19.73 11.09 1.49
N ALA A 13 -19.46 11.44 2.75
CA ALA A 13 -20.39 12.23 3.58
C ALA A 13 -20.32 13.73 3.29
N TYR A 14 -19.11 14.28 3.08
CA TYR A 14 -18.88 15.73 3.01
C TYR A 14 -18.33 16.19 1.65
N GLY A 15 -17.96 15.27 0.75
CA GLY A 15 -17.36 15.60 -0.54
C GLY A 15 -18.29 16.27 -1.55
N SER A 16 -19.61 16.19 -1.36
CA SER A 16 -20.60 16.86 -2.20
C SER A 16 -20.99 18.26 -1.70
N ILE A 17 -20.49 18.70 -0.55
CA ILE A 17 -20.89 19.98 0.07
C ILE A 17 -20.24 21.17 -0.63
N SER A 18 -18.95 21.08 -0.95
CA SER A 18 -18.21 22.15 -1.62
C SER A 18 -17.02 21.58 -2.40
N LEU A 19 -16.65 22.26 -3.47
CA LEU A 19 -15.47 21.94 -4.28
C LEU A 19 -14.19 21.93 -3.42
N PHE A 20 -14.07 22.85 -2.46
CA PHE A 20 -12.94 22.88 -1.53
C PHE A 20 -12.81 21.57 -0.74
N TRP A 21 -13.92 21.10 -0.14
CA TRP A 21 -13.94 19.84 0.61
C TRP A 21 -13.69 18.64 -0.31
N ASN A 22 -14.25 18.66 -1.53
CA ASN A 22 -14.01 17.62 -2.52
C ASN A 22 -12.52 17.48 -2.83
N VAL A 23 -11.84 18.58 -3.17
CA VAL A 23 -10.41 18.60 -3.46
C VAL A 23 -9.58 18.19 -2.25
N ALA A 24 -9.90 18.71 -1.05
CA ALA A 24 -9.20 18.35 0.18
C ALA A 24 -9.26 16.84 0.45
N PHE A 25 -10.44 16.23 0.32
CA PHE A 25 -10.59 14.78 0.50
C PHE A 25 -9.90 13.98 -0.61
N MET A 26 -9.88 14.45 -1.87
CA MET A 26 -9.11 13.79 -2.93
C MET A 26 -7.60 13.77 -2.63
N ILE A 27 -7.05 14.88 -2.12
CA ILE A 27 -5.64 14.96 -1.72
C ILE A 27 -5.34 13.97 -0.59
N ILE A 28 -6.17 13.97 0.46
CA ILE A 28 -5.98 13.09 1.63
C ILE A 28 -6.15 11.62 1.24
N ALA A 29 -7.16 11.29 0.42
CA ALA A 29 -7.36 9.95 -0.10
C ALA A 29 -6.18 9.50 -0.97
N GLY A 30 -5.70 10.39 -1.85
CA GLY A 30 -4.52 10.17 -2.68
C GLY A 30 -3.28 9.89 -1.83
N LEU A 31 -3.04 10.65 -0.77
CA LEU A 31 -1.91 10.45 0.14
C LEU A 31 -1.99 9.09 0.85
N PHE A 32 -3.15 8.73 1.40
CA PHE A 32 -3.29 7.48 2.17
C PHE A 32 -3.34 6.21 1.33
N VAL A 33 -3.57 6.33 0.02
CA VAL A 33 -3.50 5.21 -0.92
C VAL A 33 -2.12 5.15 -1.59
N ASN A 34 -1.67 6.24 -2.21
CA ASN A 34 -0.40 6.29 -2.94
C ASN A 34 0.82 6.24 -2.02
N GLY A 35 0.72 6.81 -0.81
CA GLY A 35 1.82 6.77 0.17
C GLY A 35 2.22 5.34 0.53
N PRO A 36 1.31 4.49 1.04
CA PRO A 36 1.61 3.09 1.28
C PRO A 36 2.01 2.32 0.03
N TYR A 37 1.38 2.58 -1.13
CA TYR A 37 1.77 1.97 -2.40
C TYR A 37 3.24 2.25 -2.75
N ALA A 38 3.65 3.52 -2.73
CA ALA A 38 5.02 3.93 -3.02
C ALA A 38 6.03 3.37 -2.01
N LEU A 39 5.65 3.27 -0.73
CA LEU A 39 6.49 2.66 0.30
C LEU A 39 6.69 1.16 0.03
N ILE A 40 5.65 0.43 -0.38
CA ILE A 40 5.75 -1.01 -0.69
C ILE A 40 6.66 -1.24 -1.89
N THR A 41 6.42 -0.56 -3.02
CA THR A 41 7.21 -0.77 -4.23
C THR A 41 8.68 -0.43 -4.01
N THR A 42 8.96 0.61 -3.22
CA THR A 42 10.32 1.01 -2.88
C THR A 42 10.98 0.04 -1.89
N ALA A 43 10.27 -0.32 -0.81
CA ALA A 43 10.82 -1.20 0.22
C ALA A 43 11.08 -2.61 -0.32
N VAL A 44 10.16 -3.17 -1.10
CA VAL A 44 10.31 -4.50 -1.70
C VAL A 44 11.45 -4.50 -2.73
N SER A 45 11.56 -3.45 -3.55
CA SER A 45 12.68 -3.34 -4.51
C SER A 45 14.03 -3.25 -3.80
N ALA A 46 14.12 -2.49 -2.70
CA ALA A 46 15.34 -2.38 -1.90
C ALA A 46 15.69 -3.71 -1.21
N ASP A 47 14.69 -4.40 -0.66
CA ASP A 47 14.88 -5.69 0.03
C ASP A 47 15.40 -6.76 -0.95
N LEU A 48 14.78 -6.88 -2.12
CA LEU A 48 15.22 -7.80 -3.18
C LEU A 48 16.63 -7.48 -3.70
N GLY A 49 16.99 -6.20 -3.81
CA GLY A 49 18.33 -5.78 -4.23
C GLY A 49 19.45 -6.19 -3.28
N THR A 50 19.12 -6.38 -1.99
CA THR A 50 20.09 -6.79 -0.96
C THR A 50 20.01 -8.28 -0.59
N HIS A 51 18.96 -8.98 -1.02
CA HIS A 51 18.73 -10.39 -0.73
C HIS A 51 19.83 -11.29 -1.32
N ALA A 52 20.40 -12.18 -0.52
CA ALA A 52 21.57 -13.01 -0.90
C ALA A 52 21.36 -13.83 -2.19
N SER A 53 20.12 -14.29 -2.44
CA SER A 53 19.73 -15.05 -3.63
C SER A 53 19.71 -14.24 -4.93
N LEU A 54 19.66 -12.91 -4.83
CA LEU A 54 19.56 -11.98 -5.97
C LEU A 54 20.77 -11.04 -6.06
N LYS A 55 21.58 -10.97 -5.00
CA LYS A 55 22.78 -10.14 -4.91
C LYS A 55 23.79 -10.53 -6.00
N GLY A 56 24.02 -9.62 -6.94
CA GLY A 56 24.92 -9.82 -8.08
C GLY A 56 24.30 -10.47 -9.32
N ASN A 57 23.05 -10.95 -9.24
CA ASN A 57 22.32 -11.50 -10.39
C ASN A 57 21.26 -10.50 -10.89
N SER A 58 21.70 -9.57 -11.75
CA SER A 58 20.85 -8.52 -12.32
C SER A 58 19.65 -9.04 -13.09
N ARG A 59 19.77 -10.22 -13.74
CA ARG A 59 18.68 -10.83 -14.51
C ARG A 59 17.56 -11.35 -13.61
N ALA A 60 17.92 -11.98 -12.49
CA ALA A 60 16.95 -12.45 -11.50
C ALA A 60 16.23 -11.27 -10.82
N LEU A 61 16.99 -10.24 -10.40
CA LEU A 61 16.42 -9.03 -9.81
C LEU A 61 15.45 -8.32 -10.77
N ALA A 62 15.85 -8.13 -12.03
CA ALA A 62 15.01 -7.51 -13.06
C ALA A 62 13.70 -8.28 -13.29
N THR A 63 13.74 -9.61 -13.23
CA THR A 63 12.54 -10.45 -13.38
C THR A 63 11.56 -10.24 -12.24
N VAL A 64 12.04 -10.21 -10.99
CA VAL A 64 11.15 -9.98 -9.83
C VAL A 64 10.57 -8.57 -9.85
N THR A 65 11.38 -7.55 -10.19
CA THR A 65 10.89 -6.18 -10.36
C THR A 65 9.83 -6.09 -11.46
N ALA A 66 10.03 -6.77 -12.59
CA ALA A 66 9.06 -6.81 -13.68
C ALA A 66 7.74 -7.47 -13.27
N ILE A 67 7.77 -8.50 -12.41
CA ILE A 67 6.55 -9.11 -11.87
C ILE A 67 5.80 -8.12 -10.97
N ILE A 68 6.51 -7.44 -10.06
CA ILE A 68 5.90 -6.47 -9.14
C ILE A 68 5.24 -5.34 -9.94
N ASP A 69 5.98 -4.72 -10.87
CA ASP A 69 5.47 -3.63 -11.70
C ASP A 69 4.34 -4.09 -12.63
N GLY A 70 4.45 -5.29 -13.19
CA GLY A 70 3.41 -5.91 -14.01
C GLY A 70 2.10 -6.11 -13.24
N THR A 71 2.17 -6.60 -12.00
CA THR A 71 0.96 -6.74 -11.15
C THR A 71 0.36 -5.38 -10.75
N GLY A 72 1.20 -4.37 -10.52
CA GLY A 72 0.75 -2.99 -10.28
C GLY A 72 -0.02 -2.43 -11.49
N SER A 73 0.52 -2.63 -12.69
CA SER A 73 -0.12 -2.20 -13.95
C SER A 73 -1.44 -2.91 -14.22
N ALA A 74 -1.54 -4.21 -13.93
CA ALA A 74 -2.80 -4.95 -14.03
C ALA A 74 -3.87 -4.38 -13.10
N GLY A 75 -3.51 -4.07 -11.85
CA GLY A 75 -4.40 -3.40 -10.91
C GLY A 75 -4.85 -2.01 -11.39
N ALA A 76 -3.93 -1.23 -11.95
CA ALA A 76 -4.21 0.10 -12.51
C ALA A 76 -5.15 0.05 -13.73
N ALA A 77 -5.17 -1.05 -14.49
CA ALA A 77 -6.12 -1.27 -15.57
C ALA A 77 -7.50 -1.75 -15.06
N ILE A 78 -7.52 -2.68 -14.10
CA ILE A 78 -8.75 -3.27 -13.56
C ILE A 78 -9.55 -2.26 -12.73
N GLY A 79 -8.88 -1.42 -11.95
CA GLY A 79 -9.53 -0.46 -11.04
C GLY A 79 -10.51 0.50 -11.74
N PRO A 80 -10.06 1.26 -12.77
CA PRO A 80 -10.92 2.13 -13.56
C PRO A 80 -12.01 1.38 -14.32
N LEU A 81 -11.72 0.18 -14.84
CA LEU A 81 -12.71 -0.66 -15.52
C LEU A 81 -13.87 -1.02 -14.59
N LEU A 82 -13.57 -1.52 -13.38
CA LEU A 82 -14.58 -1.84 -12.38
C LEU A 82 -15.31 -0.59 -11.88
N THR A 83 -14.59 0.52 -11.68
CA THR A 83 -15.17 1.80 -11.26
C THR A 83 -16.16 2.32 -12.30
N GLY A 84 -15.81 2.25 -13.58
CA GLY A 84 -16.68 2.66 -14.70
C GLY A 84 -17.92 1.80 -14.81
N TYR A 85 -17.81 0.49 -14.62
CA TYR A 85 -18.97 -0.40 -14.61
C TYR A 85 -19.88 -0.14 -13.40
N LEU A 86 -19.32 -0.08 -12.19
CA LEU A 86 -20.09 0.06 -10.96
C LEU A 86 -20.70 1.46 -10.77
N SER A 87 -20.09 2.50 -11.34
CA SER A 87 -20.62 3.87 -11.27
C SER A 87 -21.95 4.02 -12.00
N THR A 88 -22.25 3.16 -12.99
CA THR A 88 -23.56 3.13 -13.66
C THR A 88 -24.71 2.73 -12.73
N GLN A 89 -24.41 1.94 -11.69
CA GLN A 89 -25.40 1.47 -10.72
C GLN A 89 -25.49 2.41 -9.52
N SER A 90 -24.36 2.67 -8.85
CA SER A 90 -24.32 3.58 -7.72
C SER A 90 -22.89 3.95 -7.35
N TRP A 91 -22.67 5.24 -7.09
CA TRP A 91 -21.43 5.71 -6.46
C TRP A 91 -21.19 5.08 -5.09
N SER A 92 -22.24 4.69 -4.35
CA SER A 92 -22.09 3.97 -3.08
C SER A 92 -21.39 2.62 -3.27
N THR A 93 -21.66 1.92 -4.38
CA THR A 93 -21.01 0.65 -4.71
C THR A 93 -19.54 0.84 -5.07
N VAL A 94 -19.19 1.94 -5.75
CA VAL A 94 -17.79 2.30 -6.02
C VAL A 94 -17.04 2.56 -4.71
N PHE A 95 -17.59 3.37 -3.81
CA PHE A 95 -16.98 3.63 -2.50
C PHE A 95 -16.87 2.34 -1.65
N ALA A 96 -17.86 1.45 -1.71
CA ALA A 96 -17.80 0.16 -1.04
C ALA A 96 -16.68 -0.74 -1.63
N MET A 97 -16.54 -0.80 -2.95
CA MET A 97 -15.45 -1.51 -3.63
C MET A 97 -14.08 -0.96 -3.21
N LEU A 98 -13.88 0.36 -3.23
CA LEU A 98 -12.63 1.00 -2.82
C LEU A 98 -12.31 0.72 -1.35
N THR A 99 -13.32 0.75 -0.49
CA THR A 99 -13.17 0.44 0.93
C THR A 99 -12.80 -1.03 1.16
N ALA A 100 -13.43 -1.96 0.45
CA ALA A 100 -13.11 -3.39 0.51
C ALA A 100 -11.69 -3.67 0.00
N ALA A 101 -11.28 -3.04 -1.11
CA ALA A 101 -9.93 -3.14 -1.63
C ALA A 101 -8.89 -2.60 -0.63
N ALA A 102 -9.16 -1.44 -0.01
CA ALA A 102 -8.29 -0.85 1.01
C ALA A 102 -8.19 -1.73 2.28
N LEU A 103 -9.28 -2.38 2.69
CA LEU A 103 -9.31 -3.35 3.78
C LEU A 103 -8.46 -4.58 3.46
N MET A 104 -8.67 -5.21 2.30
CA MET A 104 -7.88 -6.37 1.87
C MET A 104 -6.39 -6.04 1.81
N ALA A 105 -6.04 -4.91 1.18
CA ALA A 105 -4.66 -4.43 1.14
C ALA A 105 -4.09 -4.18 2.55
N GLY A 106 -4.88 -3.56 3.45
CA GLY A 106 -4.51 -3.37 4.85
C GLY A 106 -4.21 -4.68 5.59
N LEU A 107 -5.06 -5.69 5.42
CA LEU A 107 -4.90 -7.02 6.05
C LEU A 107 -3.62 -7.72 5.57
N LEU A 108 -3.39 -7.73 4.26
CA LEU A 108 -2.18 -8.30 3.66
C LEU A 108 -0.91 -7.60 4.18
N LEU A 109 -0.92 -6.27 4.24
CA LEU A 109 0.20 -5.47 4.74
C LEU A 109 0.42 -5.63 6.24
N THR A 110 -0.61 -5.94 7.02
CA THR A 110 -0.47 -6.13 8.48
C THR A 110 0.49 -7.28 8.78
N LYS A 111 0.45 -8.37 8.00
CA LYS A 111 1.38 -9.50 8.14
C LYS A 111 2.82 -9.07 7.83
N LEU A 112 3.01 -8.30 6.75
CA LEU A 112 4.32 -7.79 6.36
C LEU A 112 4.92 -6.87 7.44
N VAL A 113 4.14 -5.89 7.90
CA VAL A 113 4.56 -4.97 8.97
C VAL A 113 4.85 -5.71 10.27
N ALA A 114 4.03 -6.71 10.64
CA ALA A 114 4.27 -7.50 11.84
C ALA A 114 5.58 -8.29 11.77
N THR A 115 5.94 -8.84 10.61
CA THR A 115 7.23 -9.51 10.40
C THR A 115 8.38 -8.53 10.53
N GLU A 116 8.28 -7.37 9.87
CA GLU A 116 9.32 -6.34 9.90
C GLU A 116 9.57 -5.79 11.31
N VAL A 117 8.50 -5.51 12.06
CA VAL A 117 8.59 -5.04 13.45
C VAL A 117 9.23 -6.10 14.33
N LYS A 118 8.89 -7.38 14.18
CA LYS A 118 9.53 -8.47 14.94
C LYS A 118 11.02 -8.57 14.65
N LEU A 119 11.43 -8.41 13.39
CA LEU A 119 12.85 -8.43 13.01
C LEU A 119 13.61 -7.25 13.63
N LYS A 120 13.08 -6.03 13.55
CA LYS A 120 13.70 -4.84 14.16
C LYS A 120 13.77 -4.93 15.69
N LEU A 121 12.75 -5.49 16.34
CA LEU A 121 12.76 -5.70 17.79
C LEU A 121 13.82 -6.72 18.23
N ARG A 122 14.00 -7.81 17.46
CA ARG A 122 15.06 -8.80 17.71
C ARG A 122 16.45 -8.21 17.53
N ALA A 123 16.68 -7.45 16.47
CA ALA A 123 17.96 -6.78 16.22
C ALA A 123 18.32 -5.80 17.35
N ARG A 124 17.35 -4.99 17.81
CA ARG A 124 17.53 -4.08 18.96
C ARG A 124 17.83 -4.82 20.27
N ARG A 125 17.28 -6.01 20.46
CA ARG A 125 17.53 -6.81 21.67
C ARG A 125 18.95 -7.36 21.68
N SER A 126 19.45 -7.82 20.52
CA SER A 126 20.82 -8.33 20.35
C SER A 126 21.87 -7.25 20.63
N SER A 127 21.70 -6.06 20.05
CA SER A 127 22.66 -4.95 20.22
C SER A 127 22.74 -4.50 21.69
N ARG A 128 21.61 -4.50 22.41
CA ARG A 128 21.57 -4.12 23.83
C ARG A 128 22.25 -5.15 24.75
N SER A 129 22.22 -6.44 24.40
CA SER A 129 22.95 -7.47 25.15
C SER A 129 24.46 -7.40 24.94
N GLU A 130 24.93 -7.08 23.73
CA GLU A 130 26.35 -6.87 23.44
C GLU A 130 26.90 -5.65 24.18
N GLU A 131 26.12 -4.56 24.25
CA GLU A 131 26.47 -3.34 24.98
C GLU A 131 26.53 -3.53 26.50
N SER A 132 25.88 -4.56 27.05
CA SER A 132 25.88 -4.87 28.49
C SER A 132 27.01 -5.83 28.94
N LEU A 133 27.73 -6.42 27.98
CA LEU A 133 28.84 -7.35 28.20
C LEU A 133 30.23 -6.67 28.05
N ILE A 134 30.24 -5.37 27.72
CA ILE A 134 31.42 -4.50 27.64
C ILE A 134 31.38 -3.56 28.86
#